data_AF-A0A395H7A4-F1
#
_entry.id   AF-A0A395H7A4-F1
#
_cell.length_a   1.000
_cell.length_b   1.000
_cell.length_c   1.000
_cell.angle_alpha   90.00
_cell.angle_beta   90.00
_cell.angle_gamma   90.00
#
_symmetry.space_group_name_H-M   'P 1'
#
loop_
_entity.id
_entity.type
_entity.pdbx_description
1 polymer ?
#
loop_
_entity_poly.entity_id
_entity_poly.type
_entity_poly.pdbx_seq_one_letter_code
_entity_poly.pdbx_strand_id
1 'polypeptide(L)'
;MEDKELFNDSFIGRVISFSDPDSEWVLVKKLREFNDQSDPGMFLRWPDKPGGAYGTFLCQDASSKDKKIMRILMQVPYAGSEIAIHAERARQARDQRPTAGQEMLHAYTNLTELGSDFTPRVSERKDGQTSRYRPRSRWTDLYLFLEKLPGKQLGPWFWDLEREERDRVREAFESAWTRCCRAGFRPYGWLTRLFWDGDTNRIDLYNFVEAAKSIPIMSGWTMNGSFGGWWFRPGRIDAF
;
A
#
# COMPACT_ATOMS: atom_id res chain seq x y z
N MET A 1 2.06 5.75 22.55
CA MET A 1 1.63 6.69 21.50
C MET A 1 0.35 6.06 20.96
N GLU A 2 -0.82 6.65 21.19
CA GLU A 2 -2.07 6.08 20.67
C GLU A 2 -1.94 5.85 19.16
N ASP A 3 -2.38 4.68 18.68
CA ASP A 3 -2.39 4.36 17.26
C ASP A 3 -3.28 5.38 16.54
N LYS A 4 -2.62 6.36 15.93
CA LYS A 4 -3.26 7.48 15.28
C LYS A 4 -3.99 7.00 14.03
N GLU A 5 -5.31 7.17 14.03
CA GLU A 5 -6.17 6.69 12.96
C GLU A 5 -6.56 7.82 12.00
N LEU A 6 -5.91 7.90 10.83
CA LEU A 6 -6.19 8.92 9.81
C LEU A 6 -7.45 8.57 9.01
N PHE A 7 -7.72 7.27 8.85
CA PHE A 7 -8.95 6.73 8.30
C PHE A 7 -9.85 6.15 9.39
N ASN A 8 -10.46 7.02 10.18
CA ASN A 8 -11.37 6.61 11.26
C ASN A 8 -12.73 6.10 10.75
N ASP A 9 -13.58 5.66 11.67
CA ASP A 9 -14.91 5.09 11.38
C ASP A 9 -15.81 5.99 10.54
N SER A 10 -15.57 7.30 10.48
CA SER A 10 -16.33 8.21 9.61
C SER A 10 -16.17 7.93 8.12
N PHE A 11 -15.21 7.09 7.72
CA PHE A 11 -15.06 6.62 6.34
C PHE A 11 -15.99 5.45 6.02
N ILE A 12 -16.37 4.64 7.01
CA ILE A 12 -17.24 3.49 6.80
C ILE A 12 -18.65 3.96 6.47
N GLY A 13 -19.27 3.33 5.49
CA GLY A 13 -20.59 3.71 4.95
C GLY A 13 -20.55 4.84 3.92
N ARG A 14 -19.39 5.46 3.64
CA ARG A 14 -19.29 6.45 2.57
C ARG A 14 -19.46 5.80 1.20
N VAL A 15 -20.19 6.47 0.33
CA VAL A 15 -20.38 6.10 -1.08
C VAL A 15 -19.34 6.82 -1.93
N ILE A 16 -18.61 6.07 -2.74
CA ILE A 16 -17.65 6.58 -3.72
C ILE A 16 -18.19 6.27 -5.11
N SER A 17 -18.64 7.30 -5.82
CA SER A 17 -19.17 7.16 -7.18
C SER A 17 -18.05 7.29 -8.23
N PHE A 18 -17.98 6.40 -9.20
CA PHE A 18 -17.13 6.46 -10.39
C PHE A 18 -18.01 6.79 -11.59
N SER A 19 -17.45 7.50 -12.58
CA SER A 19 -18.22 8.05 -13.70
C SER A 19 -18.01 7.29 -15.01
N ASP A 20 -17.09 6.33 -15.04
CA ASP A 20 -16.74 5.55 -16.23
C ASP A 20 -16.12 4.20 -15.82
N PRO A 21 -16.90 3.12 -15.77
CA PRO A 21 -18.37 3.11 -15.86
C PRO A 21 -19.02 3.75 -14.63
N ASP A 22 -20.25 4.26 -14.79
CA ASP A 22 -21.06 4.74 -13.68
C ASP A 22 -21.26 3.61 -12.65
N SER A 23 -20.65 3.76 -11.48
CA SER A 23 -20.75 2.78 -10.40
C SER A 23 -20.60 3.45 -9.05
N GLU A 24 -21.27 2.92 -8.05
CA GLU A 24 -21.24 3.45 -6.69
C GLU A 24 -20.79 2.37 -5.72
N TRP A 25 -19.79 2.69 -4.91
CA TRP A 25 -19.16 1.72 -4.02
C TRP A 25 -19.16 2.22 -2.59
N VAL A 26 -19.73 1.41 -1.70
CA VAL A 26 -19.79 1.71 -0.27
C VAL A 26 -18.53 1.16 0.41
N LEU A 27 -17.84 1.99 1.20
CA LEU A 27 -16.74 1.55 2.05
C LEU A 27 -17.30 0.73 3.22
N VAL A 28 -17.17 -0.60 3.19
CA VAL A 28 -17.78 -1.48 4.18
C VAL A 28 -16.87 -1.73 5.38
N LYS A 29 -15.57 -1.93 5.13
CA LYS A 29 -14.62 -2.26 6.20
C LYS A 29 -13.24 -1.72 5.88
N LYS A 30 -12.60 -1.06 6.84
CA LYS A 30 -11.17 -0.77 6.76
C LYS A 30 -10.39 -2.05 7.00
N LEU A 31 -9.56 -2.41 6.03
CA LEU A 31 -8.66 -3.55 6.13
C LEU A 31 -7.35 -3.11 6.76
N ARG A 32 -6.77 -2.00 6.29
CA ARG A 32 -5.44 -1.54 6.69
C ARG A 32 -5.26 -0.04 6.49
N GLU A 33 -4.23 0.47 7.15
CA GLU A 33 -3.76 1.84 7.02
C GLU A 33 -2.23 1.84 7.03
N PHE A 34 -1.62 2.71 6.23
CA PHE A 34 -0.21 3.07 6.32
C PHE A 34 -0.11 4.60 6.36
N ASN A 35 0.84 5.12 7.13
CA ASN A 35 1.11 6.55 7.22
C ASN A 35 2.62 6.80 7.03
N ASP A 36 2.95 7.84 6.28
CA ASP A 36 4.32 8.37 6.10
C ASP A 36 4.34 9.86 6.46
N GLN A 37 3.57 10.25 7.49
CA GLN A 37 3.58 11.62 8.00
C GLN A 37 5.01 12.03 8.36
N SER A 38 5.47 13.13 7.79
CA SER A 38 6.71 13.76 8.21
C SER A 38 6.55 14.32 9.63
N ASP A 39 7.63 14.33 10.41
CA ASP A 39 7.71 15.20 11.59
C ASP A 39 7.94 16.67 11.17
N PRO A 40 7.77 17.64 12.09
CA PRO A 40 7.94 19.06 11.78
C PRO A 40 9.32 19.41 11.20
N GLY A 41 10.39 18.75 11.67
CA GLY A 41 11.75 18.99 11.21
C GLY A 41 11.95 18.52 9.77
N MET A 42 11.48 17.30 9.44
CA MET A 42 11.51 16.77 8.08
C MET A 42 10.66 17.63 7.13
N PHE A 43 9.48 18.08 7.57
CA PHE A 43 8.62 18.95 6.77
C PHE A 43 9.30 20.29 6.42
N LEU A 44 9.99 20.91 7.38
CA LEU A 44 10.73 22.16 7.15
C LEU A 44 11.94 21.96 6.24
N ARG A 45 12.63 20.81 6.36
CA ARG A 45 13.82 20.50 5.57
C ARG A 45 13.50 20.06 4.14
N TRP A 46 12.37 19.40 3.92
CA TRP A 46 11.91 18.93 2.61
C TRP A 46 10.45 19.33 2.36
N PRO A 47 10.17 20.62 2.15
CA PRO A 47 8.81 21.13 2.01
C PRO A 47 8.07 20.60 0.77
N ASP A 48 8.80 20.05 -0.21
CA ASP A 48 8.27 19.46 -1.45
C ASP A 48 7.94 17.95 -1.32
N LYS A 49 8.16 17.35 -0.14
CA LYS A 49 7.86 15.95 0.15
C LYS A 49 6.76 15.85 1.21
N PRO A 50 5.49 16.09 0.82
CA PRO A 50 4.40 16.07 1.77
C PRO A 50 4.11 14.62 2.23
N GLY A 51 3.77 14.48 3.52
CA GLY A 51 3.33 13.20 4.07
C GLY A 51 1.96 12.78 3.56
N GLY A 52 1.70 11.48 3.65
CA GLY A 52 0.52 10.79 3.15
C GLY A 52 -0.03 9.75 4.13
N ALA A 53 -1.26 9.35 3.83
CA ALA A 53 -1.99 8.30 4.49
C ALA A 53 -2.64 7.42 3.42
N TYR A 54 -2.56 6.12 3.61
CA TYR A 54 -2.93 5.13 2.61
C TYR A 54 -3.84 4.09 3.24
N GLY A 55 -5.14 4.24 3.03
CA GLY A 55 -6.17 3.36 3.56
C GLY A 55 -6.52 2.26 2.55
N THR A 56 -6.65 1.03 3.01
CA THR A 56 -7.17 -0.09 2.22
C THR A 56 -8.52 -0.51 2.77
N PHE A 57 -9.52 -0.58 1.91
CA PHE A 57 -10.90 -0.86 2.27
C PHE A 57 -11.46 -2.01 1.45
N LEU A 58 -12.33 -2.79 2.08
CA LEU A 58 -13.28 -3.64 1.39
C LEU A 58 -14.47 -2.77 1.02
N CYS A 59 -14.78 -2.74 -0.27
CA CYS A 59 -15.95 -2.05 -0.80
C CYS A 59 -16.98 -3.05 -1.27
N GLN A 60 -18.24 -2.63 -1.21
CA GLN A 60 -19.35 -3.35 -1.84
C GLN A 60 -20.03 -2.43 -2.83
N ASP A 61 -20.39 -2.96 -3.99
CA ASP A 61 -21.22 -2.26 -4.95
C ASP A 61 -22.55 -1.84 -4.29
N ALA A 62 -23.03 -0.63 -4.59
CA ALA A 62 -24.28 -0.13 -4.02
C ALA A 62 -25.52 -0.79 -4.64
N SER A 63 -25.41 -1.23 -5.90
CA SER A 63 -26.47 -1.88 -6.66
C SER A 63 -26.40 -3.41 -6.59
N SER A 64 -25.22 -3.99 -6.36
CA SER A 64 -25.00 -5.43 -6.27
C SER A 64 -24.39 -5.88 -4.92
N LYS A 65 -24.07 -7.17 -4.80
CA LYS A 65 -23.32 -7.72 -3.64
C LYS A 65 -21.84 -7.92 -3.97
N ASP A 66 -21.39 -7.42 -5.11
CA ASP A 66 -20.01 -7.57 -5.56
C ASP A 66 -19.08 -6.80 -4.65
N LYS A 67 -17.88 -7.36 -4.45
CA LYS A 67 -16.89 -6.83 -3.52
C LYS A 67 -15.59 -6.54 -4.25
N LYS A 68 -15.03 -5.36 -4.01
CA LYS A 68 -13.73 -4.93 -4.53
C LYS A 68 -12.84 -4.41 -3.40
N ILE A 69 -11.53 -4.36 -3.65
CA ILE A 69 -10.57 -3.74 -2.74
C ILE A 69 -10.30 -2.33 -3.25
N MET A 70 -10.58 -1.32 -2.43
CA MET A 70 -10.25 0.06 -2.74
C MET A 70 -9.07 0.53 -1.91
N ARG A 71 -8.17 1.25 -2.55
CA ARG A 71 -7.08 1.95 -1.90
C ARG A 71 -7.26 3.45 -2.04
N ILE A 72 -7.28 4.13 -0.91
CA ILE A 72 -7.44 5.58 -0.81
C ILE A 72 -6.12 6.18 -0.36
N LEU A 73 -5.63 7.15 -1.11
CA LEU A 73 -4.42 7.89 -0.80
C LEU A 73 -4.83 9.32 -0.49
N MET A 74 -4.41 9.82 0.65
CA MET A 74 -4.64 11.19 1.08
C MET A 74 -3.30 11.79 1.49
N GLN A 75 -3.01 13.01 1.06
CA GLN A 75 -1.95 13.79 1.70
C GLN A 75 -2.43 14.09 3.13
N VAL A 76 -1.54 14.13 4.11
CA VAL A 76 -1.84 14.53 5.50
C VAL A 76 -0.85 15.60 5.99
N PRO A 77 -1.24 16.45 6.96
CA PRO A 77 -0.30 17.39 7.61
C PRO A 77 0.88 16.67 8.28
N TYR A 78 1.93 17.39 8.66
CA TYR A 78 3.02 16.78 9.45
C TYR A 78 2.50 16.35 10.83
N ALA A 79 3.10 15.32 11.41
CA ALA A 79 2.68 14.75 12.69
C ALA A 79 2.78 15.78 13.84
N GLY A 80 1.70 15.90 14.63
CA GLY A 80 1.59 16.83 15.75
C GLY A 80 0.83 18.12 15.40
N SER A 81 0.59 18.41 14.11
CA SER A 81 -0.21 19.57 13.70
C SER A 81 -1.72 19.32 13.74
N GLU A 82 -2.17 18.12 14.15
CA GLU A 82 -3.60 17.77 14.22
C GLU A 82 -4.35 18.62 15.24
N ILE A 83 -3.67 19.02 16.32
CA ILE A 83 -4.19 19.92 17.37
C ILE A 83 -4.13 21.38 16.95
N ALA A 84 -3.47 21.71 15.83
CA ALA A 84 -3.42 23.06 15.32
C ALA A 84 -4.76 23.46 14.67
N ILE A 85 -5.00 24.76 14.61
CA ILE A 85 -6.19 25.31 13.97
C ILE A 85 -6.28 24.86 12.50
N HIS A 86 -7.51 24.77 11.98
CA HIS A 86 -7.77 24.32 10.61
C HIS A 86 -6.95 25.09 9.56
N ALA A 87 -6.76 26.40 9.76
CA ALA A 87 -5.97 27.23 8.85
C ALA A 87 -4.50 26.78 8.75
N GLU A 88 -3.88 26.38 9.87
CA GLU A 88 -2.48 25.95 9.90
C GLU A 88 -2.31 24.60 9.19
N ARG A 89 -3.20 23.64 9.44
CA ARG A 89 -3.22 22.36 8.73
C ARG A 89 -3.41 22.55 7.22
N ALA A 90 -4.27 23.49 6.82
CA ALA A 90 -4.49 23.81 5.41
C ALA A 90 -3.27 24.46 4.74
N ARG A 91 -2.45 25.25 5.46
CA ARG A 91 -1.21 25.86 4.93
C ARG A 91 -0.10 24.85 4.65
N GLN A 92 -0.15 23.70 5.30
CA GLN A 92 0.82 22.62 5.07
C GLN A 92 0.52 21.83 3.79
N ALA A 93 -0.60 22.11 3.14
CA ALA A 93 -0.91 21.50 1.88
C ALA A 93 0.06 21.88 0.77
N ARG A 94 0.37 20.89 -0.06
CA ARG A 94 1.29 21.01 -1.19
C ARG A 94 0.61 20.48 -2.43
N ASP A 95 1.01 20.99 -3.59
CA ASP A 95 0.47 20.55 -4.87
C ASP A 95 1.12 19.23 -5.34
N GLN A 96 2.29 18.89 -4.79
CA GLN A 96 2.96 17.63 -5.02
C GLN A 96 2.24 16.48 -4.29
N ARG A 97 2.16 15.30 -4.92
CA ARG A 97 1.61 14.12 -4.25
C ARG A 97 2.62 13.53 -3.26
N PRO A 98 2.18 12.87 -2.17
CA PRO A 98 3.08 12.11 -1.31
C PRO A 98 3.92 11.10 -2.09
N THR A 99 5.23 11.08 -1.89
CA THR A 99 6.19 10.30 -2.69
C THR A 99 5.82 8.82 -2.70
N ALA A 100 5.52 8.25 -1.54
CA ALA A 100 5.21 6.83 -1.41
C ALA A 100 3.92 6.43 -2.16
N GLY A 101 3.01 7.38 -2.34
CA GLY A 101 1.78 7.21 -3.13
C GLY A 101 2.03 7.25 -4.63
N GLN A 102 2.95 8.11 -5.08
CA GLN A 102 3.35 8.18 -6.49
C GLN A 102 4.06 6.90 -6.91
N GLU A 103 4.99 6.41 -6.09
CA GLU A 103 5.72 5.16 -6.34
C GLU A 103 4.78 3.96 -6.40
N MET A 104 3.84 3.87 -5.46
CA MET A 104 2.82 2.83 -5.48
C MET A 104 1.95 2.88 -6.73
N LEU A 105 1.44 4.06 -7.10
CA LEU A 105 0.61 4.23 -8.29
C LEU A 105 1.38 3.82 -9.55
N HIS A 106 2.63 4.29 -9.67
CA HIS A 106 3.49 3.97 -10.81
C HIS A 106 3.79 2.46 -10.90
N ALA A 107 4.07 1.79 -9.78
CA ALA A 107 4.28 0.36 -9.74
C ALA A 107 3.03 -0.42 -10.18
N TYR A 108 1.87 -0.10 -9.60
CA TYR A 108 0.64 -0.79 -9.93
C TYR A 108 0.21 -0.58 -11.38
N THR A 109 0.30 0.64 -11.90
CA THR A 109 -0.02 0.94 -13.31
C THR A 109 0.88 0.14 -14.25
N ASN A 110 2.21 0.24 -14.10
CA ASN A 110 3.13 -0.44 -15.01
C ASN A 110 3.04 -1.96 -14.91
N LEU A 111 2.92 -2.53 -13.70
CA LEU A 111 2.82 -3.99 -13.55
C LEU A 111 1.50 -4.53 -14.12
N THR A 112 0.42 -3.74 -14.04
CA THR A 112 -0.87 -4.07 -14.68
C THR A 112 -0.75 -4.05 -16.20
N GLU A 113 -0.13 -3.01 -16.78
CA GLU A 113 0.10 -2.89 -18.23
C GLU A 113 1.00 -4.01 -18.77
N LEU A 114 2.00 -4.43 -18.00
CA LEU A 114 2.84 -5.59 -18.31
C LEU A 114 2.10 -6.93 -18.19
N GLY A 115 0.86 -6.93 -17.71
CA GLY A 115 0.07 -8.14 -17.54
C GLY A 115 0.62 -9.09 -16.47
N SER A 116 1.26 -8.53 -15.43
CA SER A 116 1.83 -9.32 -14.33
C SER A 116 0.76 -10.16 -13.62
N ASP A 117 1.15 -11.30 -13.08
CA ASP A 117 0.29 -12.28 -12.39
C ASP A 117 0.69 -12.47 -10.91
N PHE A 118 1.61 -11.65 -10.41
CA PHE A 118 2.20 -11.71 -9.06
C PHE A 118 1.88 -10.45 -8.24
N THR A 119 0.92 -9.64 -8.67
CA THR A 119 0.50 -8.39 -8.01
C THR A 119 -0.95 -8.12 -8.40
N PRO A 120 -1.74 -7.47 -7.53
CA PRO A 120 -3.09 -7.11 -7.91
C PRO A 120 -3.08 -6.09 -9.04
N ARG A 121 -3.94 -6.32 -10.03
CA ARG A 121 -4.22 -5.39 -11.13
C ARG A 121 -5.06 -4.21 -10.66
N VAL A 122 -4.80 -3.05 -11.27
CA VAL A 122 -5.66 -1.87 -11.15
C VAL A 122 -6.80 -2.01 -12.14
N SER A 123 -8.04 -2.04 -11.66
CA SER A 123 -9.19 -2.04 -12.56
C SER A 123 -9.64 -0.64 -12.93
N GLU A 124 -9.67 0.27 -11.95
CA GLU A 124 -10.24 1.60 -12.10
C GLU A 124 -9.51 2.60 -11.18
N ARG A 125 -9.49 3.87 -11.60
CA ARG A 125 -8.87 4.97 -10.86
C ARG A 125 -9.78 6.19 -10.91
N LYS A 126 -9.89 6.87 -9.77
CA LYS A 126 -10.55 8.17 -9.65
C LYS A 126 -9.68 9.13 -8.85
N ASP A 127 -9.41 10.30 -9.43
CA ASP A 127 -8.96 11.46 -8.66
C ASP A 127 -10.21 12.06 -7.96
N GLY A 128 -10.15 12.20 -6.64
CA GLY A 128 -11.26 12.60 -5.80
C GLY A 128 -11.41 14.12 -5.66
N GLN A 129 -12.01 14.56 -4.56
CA GLN A 129 -12.04 15.97 -4.17
C GLN A 129 -10.84 16.32 -3.29
N THR A 130 -10.53 17.61 -3.18
CA THR A 130 -9.48 18.11 -2.30
C THR A 130 -9.84 17.74 -0.85
N SER A 131 -8.92 17.06 -0.16
CA SER A 131 -9.11 16.50 1.20
C SER A 131 -9.78 17.48 2.17
N ARG A 132 -10.54 16.97 3.17
CA ARG A 132 -11.13 17.79 4.26
C ARG A 132 -10.11 18.63 5.04
N TYR A 133 -8.83 18.25 4.97
CA TYR A 133 -7.72 19.02 5.54
C TYR A 133 -7.20 20.14 4.61
N ARG A 134 -7.76 20.30 3.41
CA ARG A 134 -7.17 21.06 2.28
C ARG A 134 -8.22 21.71 1.37
N PRO A 135 -8.70 22.93 1.67
CA PRO A 135 -9.53 23.67 0.73
C PRO A 135 -8.74 24.28 -0.45
N ARG A 136 -7.40 24.33 -0.38
CA ARG A 136 -6.55 25.15 -1.28
C ARG A 136 -5.45 24.40 -2.05
N SER A 137 -5.29 23.08 -1.87
CA SER A 137 -4.34 22.31 -2.66
C SER A 137 -4.91 22.02 -4.05
N ARG A 138 -4.06 22.02 -5.07
CA ARG A 138 -4.43 21.54 -6.42
C ARG A 138 -4.51 20.00 -6.49
N TRP A 139 -4.04 19.29 -5.47
CA TRP A 139 -4.07 17.84 -5.42
C TRP A 139 -5.28 17.31 -4.64
N THR A 140 -5.85 16.22 -5.17
CA THR A 140 -7.04 15.58 -4.63
C THR A 140 -6.74 14.16 -4.16
N ASP A 141 -7.55 13.66 -3.21
CA ASP A 141 -7.40 12.30 -2.72
C ASP A 141 -7.52 11.30 -3.88
N LEU A 142 -6.67 10.28 -3.93
CA LEU A 142 -6.66 9.30 -5.03
C LEU A 142 -7.36 8.02 -4.58
N TYR A 143 -8.27 7.52 -5.41
CA TYR A 143 -9.03 6.30 -5.20
C TYR A 143 -8.65 5.29 -6.28
N LEU A 144 -8.21 4.10 -5.88
CA LEU A 144 -7.76 3.03 -6.78
C LEU A 144 -8.50 1.74 -6.45
N PHE A 145 -9.14 1.13 -7.44
CA PHE A 145 -9.62 -0.24 -7.30
C PHE A 145 -8.53 -1.23 -7.66
N LEU A 146 -8.31 -2.16 -6.75
CA LEU A 146 -7.42 -3.30 -6.92
C LEU A 146 -8.27 -4.57 -6.98
N GLU A 147 -7.84 -5.51 -7.80
CA GLU A 147 -8.41 -6.85 -7.75
C GLU A 147 -8.22 -7.48 -6.36
N LYS A 148 -9.20 -8.29 -5.98
CA LYS A 148 -9.11 -9.05 -4.74
C LYS A 148 -8.18 -10.24 -4.99
N LEU A 149 -7.05 -10.26 -4.30
CA LEU A 149 -6.10 -11.37 -4.37
C LEU A 149 -6.71 -12.66 -3.77
N PRO A 150 -6.42 -13.83 -4.37
CA PRO A 150 -6.73 -15.11 -3.78
C PRO A 150 -5.82 -15.38 -2.56
N GLY A 151 -6.13 -16.45 -1.83
CA GLY A 151 -5.33 -16.90 -0.71
C GLY A 151 -5.46 -16.03 0.55
N LYS A 152 -4.48 -16.21 1.45
CA LYS A 152 -4.44 -15.58 2.77
C LYS A 152 -3.19 -14.72 2.88
N GLN A 153 -3.39 -13.50 3.38
CA GLN A 153 -2.28 -12.60 3.69
C GLN A 153 -1.35 -13.23 4.73
N LEU A 154 -0.05 -13.27 4.44
CA LEU A 154 0.95 -13.78 5.36
C LEU A 154 1.06 -12.87 6.61
N GLY A 155 1.44 -13.49 7.71
CA GLY A 155 1.59 -12.86 9.01
C GLY A 155 2.33 -13.80 9.96
N PRO A 156 2.25 -13.61 11.28
CA PRO A 156 2.92 -14.47 12.25
C PRO A 156 2.62 -15.97 12.06
N TRP A 157 1.41 -16.30 11.60
CA TRP A 157 0.98 -17.68 11.30
C TRP A 157 1.83 -18.40 10.24
N PHE A 158 2.61 -17.67 9.44
CA PHE A 158 3.60 -18.26 8.54
C PHE A 158 4.58 -19.17 9.30
N TRP A 159 4.92 -18.82 10.55
CA TRP A 159 5.89 -19.58 11.33
C TRP A 159 5.33 -20.90 11.86
N ASP A 160 4.00 -20.98 12.00
CA ASP A 160 3.26 -22.15 12.45
C ASP A 160 3.06 -23.18 11.32
N LEU A 161 3.38 -22.81 10.07
CA LEU A 161 3.34 -23.73 8.94
C LEU A 161 4.44 -24.78 9.05
N GLU A 162 4.11 -25.98 8.58
CA GLU A 162 5.08 -27.06 8.39
C GLU A 162 6.25 -26.60 7.52
N ARG A 163 7.42 -27.20 7.74
CA ARG A 163 8.64 -26.77 7.07
C ARG A 163 8.50 -26.80 5.54
N GLU A 164 7.91 -27.86 5.01
CA GLU A 164 7.70 -28.07 3.58
C GLU A 164 6.82 -26.96 2.97
N GLU A 165 5.78 -26.53 3.69
CA GLU A 165 4.92 -25.44 3.24
C GLU A 165 5.66 -24.09 3.30
N ARG A 166 6.45 -23.84 4.35
CA ARG A 166 7.27 -22.61 4.43
C ARG A 166 8.29 -22.53 3.30
N ASP A 167 8.86 -23.66 2.90
CA ASP A 167 9.82 -23.70 1.81
C ASP A 167 9.14 -23.42 0.46
N ARG A 168 7.93 -23.96 0.21
CA ARG A 168 7.09 -23.58 -0.95
C ARG A 168 6.79 -22.08 -1.00
N VAL A 169 6.40 -21.50 0.14
CA VAL A 169 6.14 -20.05 0.25
C VAL A 169 7.39 -19.24 -0.12
N ARG A 170 8.57 -19.65 0.36
CA ARG A 170 9.84 -18.95 0.08
C ARG A 170 10.21 -19.03 -1.40
N GLU A 171 10.08 -20.19 -2.03
CA GLU A 171 10.33 -20.39 -3.46
C GLU A 171 9.39 -19.53 -4.31
N ALA A 172 8.10 -19.51 -3.98
CA ALA A 172 7.12 -18.67 -4.66
C ALA A 172 7.41 -17.17 -4.50
N PHE A 173 7.79 -16.75 -3.29
CA PHE A 173 8.22 -15.38 -3.03
C PHE A 173 9.44 -15.00 -3.86
N GLU A 174 10.47 -15.84 -3.89
CA GLU A 174 11.71 -15.58 -4.64
C GLU A 174 11.43 -15.39 -6.14
N SER A 175 10.59 -16.26 -6.70
CA SER A 175 10.14 -16.18 -8.09
C SER A 175 9.41 -14.86 -8.37
N ALA A 176 8.37 -14.54 -7.59
CA ALA A 176 7.58 -13.33 -7.74
C ALA A 176 8.43 -12.06 -7.58
N TRP A 177 9.30 -12.04 -6.56
CA TRP A 177 10.21 -10.93 -6.28
C TRP A 177 11.19 -10.68 -7.42
N THR A 178 11.80 -11.75 -7.95
CA THR A 178 12.77 -11.65 -9.05
C THR A 178 12.10 -11.11 -10.31
N ARG A 179 10.89 -11.58 -10.61
CA ARG A 179 10.09 -11.09 -11.73
C ARG A 179 9.72 -9.61 -11.56
N CYS A 180 9.32 -9.20 -10.35
CA CYS A 180 9.06 -7.79 -10.04
C CYS A 180 10.32 -6.91 -10.21
N CYS A 181 11.48 -7.38 -9.75
CA CYS A 181 12.75 -6.66 -9.91
C CYS A 181 13.13 -6.49 -11.38
N ARG A 182 12.90 -7.52 -12.20
CA ARG A 182 13.11 -7.46 -13.66
C ARG A 182 12.16 -6.49 -14.34
N ALA A 183 10.95 -6.33 -13.83
CA ALA A 183 9.99 -5.31 -14.27
C ALA A 183 10.35 -3.89 -13.80
N GLY A 184 11.47 -3.70 -13.09
CA GLY A 184 11.97 -2.39 -12.67
C GLY A 184 11.54 -1.94 -11.27
N PHE A 185 10.86 -2.80 -10.50
CA PHE A 185 10.33 -2.46 -9.18
C PHE A 185 10.89 -3.37 -8.10
N ARG A 186 11.33 -2.79 -6.99
CA ARG A 186 11.78 -3.52 -5.81
C ARG A 186 10.72 -3.39 -4.71
N PRO A 187 9.89 -4.44 -4.45
CA PRO A 187 8.90 -4.41 -3.38
C PRO A 187 9.59 -4.44 -1.99
N TYR A 188 8.83 -4.57 -0.91
CA TYR A 188 9.35 -4.97 0.40
C TYR A 188 8.89 -6.39 0.73
N GLY A 189 9.80 -7.23 1.22
CA GLY A 189 9.56 -8.65 1.53
C GLY A 189 8.94 -8.91 2.90
N TRP A 190 8.16 -7.98 3.45
CA TRP A 190 7.51 -8.21 4.75
C TRP A 190 6.32 -9.16 4.59
N LEU A 191 6.14 -10.09 5.53
CA LEU A 191 5.01 -11.03 5.54
C LEU A 191 3.67 -10.31 5.35
N THR A 192 3.49 -9.18 6.02
CA THR A 192 2.25 -8.41 5.90
C THR A 192 2.06 -7.78 4.51
N ARG A 193 2.99 -7.89 3.57
CA ARG A 193 2.87 -7.40 2.19
C ARG A 193 2.72 -8.53 1.17
N LEU A 194 2.50 -9.77 1.63
CA LEU A 194 2.43 -10.95 0.78
C LEU A 194 1.08 -11.66 0.98
N PHE A 195 0.50 -12.15 -0.12
CA PHE A 195 -0.64 -13.06 -0.09
C PHE A 195 -0.17 -14.43 -0.57
N TRP A 196 -0.40 -15.45 0.25
CA TRP A 196 -0.09 -16.84 -0.10
C TRP A 196 -1.37 -17.57 -0.47
N ASP A 197 -1.39 -18.12 -1.68
CA ASP A 197 -2.42 -19.01 -2.16
C ASP A 197 -1.86 -20.44 -2.23
N GLY A 198 -2.17 -21.25 -1.22
CA GLY A 198 -1.70 -22.63 -1.11
C GLY A 198 -2.32 -23.57 -2.15
N ASP A 199 -3.50 -23.23 -2.68
CA ASP A 199 -4.16 -24.06 -3.69
C ASP A 199 -3.42 -23.97 -5.03
N THR A 200 -2.84 -22.81 -5.34
CA THR A 200 -2.09 -22.56 -6.58
C THR A 200 -0.58 -22.49 -6.38
N ASN A 201 -0.11 -22.61 -5.14
CA ASN A 201 1.28 -22.41 -4.72
C ASN A 201 1.87 -21.07 -5.20
N ARG A 202 1.08 -19.99 -5.12
CA ARG A 202 1.46 -18.67 -5.62
C ARG A 202 1.56 -17.64 -4.50
N ILE A 203 2.57 -16.76 -4.62
CA ILE A 203 2.63 -15.51 -3.88
C ILE A 203 2.25 -14.33 -4.77
N ASP A 204 1.37 -13.49 -4.23
CA ASP A 204 1.06 -12.18 -4.76
C ASP A 204 1.71 -11.10 -3.88
N LEU A 205 2.51 -10.25 -4.52
CA LEU A 205 3.13 -9.07 -3.93
C LEU A 205 2.08 -7.97 -3.81
N TYR A 206 1.85 -7.53 -2.58
CA TYR A 206 0.90 -6.50 -2.25
C TYR A 206 1.61 -5.30 -1.63
N ASN A 207 0.99 -4.12 -1.68
CA ASN A 207 1.47 -2.93 -0.99
C ASN A 207 2.83 -2.39 -1.47
N PHE A 208 2.81 -1.79 -2.66
CA PHE A 208 3.94 -1.08 -3.29
C PHE A 208 4.19 0.33 -2.73
N VAL A 209 3.71 0.65 -1.53
CA VAL A 209 4.14 1.87 -0.83
C VAL A 209 5.65 1.77 -0.62
N GLU A 210 6.40 2.80 -1.05
CA GLU A 210 7.87 2.86 -1.00
C GLU A 210 8.58 1.83 -1.90
N ALA A 211 7.90 1.27 -2.90
CA ALA A 211 8.58 0.39 -3.85
C ALA A 211 9.64 1.20 -4.63
N ALA A 212 10.92 0.94 -4.34
CA ALA A 212 12.01 1.63 -4.99
C ALA A 212 12.15 1.20 -6.46
N LYS A 213 12.63 2.11 -7.32
CA LYS A 213 13.09 1.73 -8.65
C LYS A 213 14.22 0.70 -8.50
N SER A 214 14.09 -0.43 -9.17
CA SER A 214 15.14 -1.44 -9.23
C SER A 214 16.32 -0.86 -10.02
N ILE A 215 17.50 -0.83 -9.41
CA ILE A 215 18.75 -0.47 -10.10
C ILE A 215 19.32 -1.77 -10.70
N PRO A 216 19.77 -1.79 -11.97
CA PRO A 216 20.22 -3.01 -12.67
C PRO A 216 21.33 -3.83 -11.98
N ILE A 217 22.05 -3.24 -11.02
CA ILE A 217 23.28 -3.77 -10.41
C ILE A 217 23.10 -4.37 -9.00
N MET A 218 21.91 -4.35 -8.42
CA MET A 218 21.65 -5.02 -7.14
C MET A 218 20.62 -6.13 -7.31
N SER A 219 21.04 -7.22 -7.94
CA SER A 219 20.56 -8.52 -7.54
C SER A 219 20.85 -8.65 -6.04
N GLY A 220 19.85 -8.83 -5.18
CA GLY A 220 20.05 -9.15 -3.75
C GLY A 220 20.72 -10.52 -3.52
N TRP A 221 21.31 -11.07 -4.57
CA TRP A 221 22.07 -12.29 -4.63
C TRP A 221 23.50 -11.95 -4.25
N THR A 222 23.93 -12.39 -3.09
CA THR A 222 25.37 -12.57 -2.88
C THR A 222 25.86 -13.60 -3.91
N MET A 223 27.13 -13.51 -4.36
CA MET A 223 27.70 -14.38 -5.40
C MET A 223 27.62 -15.90 -5.10
N ASN A 224 27.14 -16.30 -3.92
CA ASN A 224 27.03 -17.69 -3.47
C ASN A 224 25.59 -18.24 -3.51
N GLY A 225 24.70 -17.73 -4.36
CA GLY A 225 23.37 -18.32 -4.55
C GLY A 225 22.48 -18.29 -3.30
N SER A 226 22.78 -17.42 -2.33
CA SER A 226 22.03 -17.27 -1.09
C SER A 226 21.48 -15.86 -0.97
N PHE A 227 20.18 -15.79 -0.66
CA PHE A 227 19.44 -14.57 -0.38
C PHE A 227 20.06 -13.87 0.83
N GLY A 228 20.85 -12.83 0.58
CA GLY A 228 21.65 -12.15 1.59
C GLY A 228 20.79 -11.30 2.52
N GLY A 229 20.41 -11.88 3.66
CA GLY A 229 20.20 -11.18 4.92
C GLY A 229 18.78 -10.65 5.21
N TRP A 230 18.24 -11.11 6.35
CA TRP A 230 17.23 -10.46 7.22
C TRP A 230 15.74 -10.79 7.09
N TRP A 231 15.28 -11.57 6.11
CA TRP A 231 13.84 -11.58 5.78
C TRP A 231 12.98 -12.61 6.52
N PHE A 232 13.62 -13.61 7.15
CA PHE A 232 12.94 -14.69 7.89
C PHE A 232 13.77 -15.14 9.11
N ARG A 233 13.95 -14.28 10.14
CA ARG A 233 14.48 -14.74 11.43
C ARG A 233 13.32 -15.01 12.41
N PRO A 234 13.22 -16.22 13.00
CA PRO A 234 12.46 -16.39 14.22
C PRO A 234 13.28 -15.76 15.37
N GLY A 235 12.65 -14.93 16.20
CA GLY A 235 13.25 -14.40 17.43
C GLY A 235 13.57 -12.90 17.42
N ARG A 236 12.56 -12.09 17.74
CA ARG A 236 12.67 -10.91 18.63
C ARG A 236 11.30 -10.65 19.26
N ILE A 237 10.83 -11.67 19.98
CA ILE A 237 10.05 -11.45 21.20
C ILE A 237 11.07 -11.71 22.31
N ASP A 238 11.08 -10.81 23.30
CA ASP A 238 11.95 -10.69 24.47
C ASP A 238 13.32 -9.99 24.27
N ALA A 239 13.32 -8.68 24.50
CA ALA A 239 14.16 -8.02 25.51
C ALA A 239 13.71 -6.55 25.70
N PHE A 240 13.04 -6.32 26.84
CA PHE A 240 12.51 -5.08 27.42
C PHE A 240 11.19 -4.53 26.88
#